data_AF-A0A9D6W3E6-F1
#
_entry.id   AF-A0A9D6W3E6-F1
#
_cell.length_a   1.000
_cell.length_b   1.000
_cell.length_c   1.000
_cell.angle_alpha   90.00
_cell.angle_beta   90.00
_cell.angle_gamma   90.00
#
_symmetry.space_group_name_H-M   'P 1'
#
loop_
_entity.id
_entity.type
_entity.pdbx_description
1 polymer ?
#
loop_
_entity_poly.entity_id
_entity_poly.type
_entity_poly.pdbx_seq_one_letter_code
_entity_poly.pdbx_strand_id
1 'polypeptide(L)'
;MSEERKEGKTGEQSERPFSRKIMEAMGMHVPEGRQDRLHIQPRFFKFLGFLGILVLIFSVGMFEFSTSPYFCASCHIMKPYYQAWKTSKHNHVPCVDCHYPPDVRDKMVLKFQALSQVVKYVTRTYSSKPYAEISDESCLRKGCHETRLLQGQVEFTPPPKPGKPPIKIKFDHRPHLTDLKRGKKLRCTSCHSQIVVGNHMEVTASTCFLCHFKGAKLGRSENPIGGCGNCHGAPSGDIKIGDTKFNHQEFVGVRHVACQNCHLEAIQGEGEAKKERCFQCHNEPARLSHFSDIDFMHKNHVTEHKIECTHCHEPIKHAVKTSLEPLQYDCSVCHEKKHNIQKQLYMGIGARGVPNRPSVMYVTNVDCVGCHLVPKMSAAASPFLGQTYKASEAACIGCHGEDFRGILGEWQKT
;
A
#
# COMPACT_ATOMS: atom_id res chain seq x y z
N MET A 1 -39.70 26.80 103.09
CA MET A 1 -38.68 27.66 102.49
C MET A 1 -37.92 26.80 101.49
N SER A 2 -38.36 26.65 100.24
CA SER A 2 -38.20 27.58 99.10
C SER A 2 -36.73 27.90 98.81
N GLU A 3 -36.17 27.23 97.82
CA GLU A 3 -35.21 27.80 96.88
C GLU A 3 -35.23 27.02 95.56
N GLU A 4 -35.52 27.74 94.47
CA GLU A 4 -35.55 27.28 93.08
C GLU A 4 -34.14 27.22 92.49
N ARG A 5 -33.88 26.27 91.57
CA ARG A 5 -33.19 26.62 90.30
C ARG A 5 -33.52 25.65 89.16
N LYS A 6 -33.81 26.27 88.02
CA LYS A 6 -34.21 25.77 86.70
C LYS A 6 -33.17 24.89 86.01
N GLU A 7 -33.65 23.98 85.15
CA GLU A 7 -33.15 23.66 83.79
C GLU A 7 -34.20 22.70 83.18
N GLY A 8 -34.92 23.02 82.11
CA GLY A 8 -34.40 23.39 80.80
C GLY A 8 -34.34 22.14 79.90
N LYS A 9 -35.48 21.66 79.38
CA LYS A 9 -35.50 20.76 78.21
C LYS A 9 -36.34 21.39 77.11
N THR A 10 -35.73 22.38 76.48
CA THR A 10 -36.04 22.84 75.13
C THR A 10 -35.84 21.69 74.14
N GLY A 11 -36.74 21.62 73.15
CA GLY A 11 -36.78 20.55 72.18
C GLY A 11 -35.49 20.39 71.39
N GLU A 12 -35.17 19.14 71.12
CA GLU A 12 -34.17 18.77 70.13
C GLU A 12 -34.89 17.88 69.11
N GLN A 13 -35.42 18.53 68.08
CA GLN A 13 -35.74 17.86 66.83
C GLN A 13 -34.42 17.32 66.28
N SER A 14 -34.10 16.07 66.62
CA SER A 14 -33.01 15.34 65.97
C SER A 14 -33.36 15.26 64.48
N GLU A 15 -32.71 16.11 63.69
CA GLU A 15 -32.78 16.05 62.24
C GLU A 15 -32.38 14.64 61.81
N ARG A 16 -33.36 13.87 61.30
CA ARG A 16 -33.08 12.55 60.74
C ARG A 16 -31.95 12.70 59.73
N PRO A 17 -30.84 11.94 59.84
CA PRO A 17 -29.70 12.10 58.95
C PRO A 17 -30.16 11.96 57.51
N PHE A 18 -29.68 12.83 56.62
CA PHE A 18 -30.09 12.93 55.22
C PHE A 18 -30.13 11.57 54.50
N SER A 19 -29.23 10.65 54.85
CA SER A 19 -29.17 9.28 54.36
C SER A 19 -30.44 8.45 54.65
N ARG A 20 -31.11 8.67 55.79
CA ARG A 20 -32.36 7.96 56.15
C ARG A 20 -33.56 8.44 55.34
N LYS A 21 -33.67 9.75 55.08
CA LYS A 21 -34.71 10.29 54.20
C LYS A 21 -34.58 9.74 52.78
N ILE A 22 -33.35 9.56 52.30
CA ILE A 22 -33.06 8.93 51.00
C ILE A 22 -33.46 7.45 51.01
N MET A 23 -33.10 6.69 52.05
CA MET A 23 -33.45 5.27 52.12
C MET A 23 -34.97 5.03 52.23
N GLU A 24 -35.69 5.86 52.99
CA GLU A 24 -37.16 5.81 53.05
C GLU A 24 -37.80 6.19 51.69
N ALA A 25 -37.26 7.21 51.00
CA ALA A 25 -37.73 7.59 49.66
C ALA A 25 -37.48 6.49 48.61
N MET A 26 -36.41 5.70 48.76
CA MET A 26 -36.12 4.52 47.95
C MET A 26 -36.89 3.28 48.41
N GLY A 27 -37.70 3.34 49.48
CA GLY A 27 -38.54 2.24 49.95
C GLY A 27 -37.83 1.22 50.86
N MET A 28 -36.68 1.57 51.44
CA MET A 28 -35.99 0.79 52.48
C MET A 28 -36.16 1.44 53.85
N HIS A 29 -36.87 0.78 54.77
CA HIS A 29 -36.92 1.20 56.17
C HIS A 29 -35.86 0.44 56.99
N VAL A 30 -34.93 1.16 57.61
CA VAL A 30 -33.85 0.58 58.44
C VAL A 30 -34.24 0.70 59.91
N PRO A 31 -34.42 -0.42 60.62
CA PRO A 31 -34.96 -0.44 61.98
C PRO A 31 -33.99 0.12 63.03
N GLU A 32 -34.51 0.88 64.00
CA GLU A 32 -33.78 1.31 65.21
C GLU A 32 -34.13 0.41 66.40
N GLY A 33 -33.70 -0.85 66.39
CA GLY A 33 -33.84 -1.73 67.55
C GLY A 33 -33.90 -3.22 67.25
N ARG A 34 -33.65 -4.05 68.27
CA ARG A 34 -33.51 -5.53 68.19
C ARG A 34 -34.78 -6.31 67.77
N GLN A 35 -35.91 -5.65 67.48
CA GLN A 35 -37.19 -6.33 67.17
C GLN A 35 -37.80 -5.99 65.82
N ASP A 36 -37.23 -5.07 65.05
CA ASP A 36 -37.89 -4.56 63.86
C ASP A 36 -37.21 -5.13 62.59
N ARG A 37 -38.00 -5.69 61.67
CA ARG A 37 -37.50 -6.45 60.50
C ARG A 37 -37.43 -5.51 59.29
N LEU A 38 -36.44 -5.71 58.42
CA LEU A 38 -36.26 -4.88 57.23
C LEU A 38 -37.53 -4.92 56.33
N HIS A 39 -38.28 -3.82 56.27
CA HIS A 39 -39.46 -3.70 55.42
C HIS A 39 -39.10 -3.06 54.08
N ILE A 40 -39.07 -3.89 53.04
CA ILE A 40 -38.81 -3.46 51.65
C ILE A 40 -40.16 -3.21 50.97
N GLN A 41 -40.44 -1.95 50.60
CA GLN A 41 -41.68 -1.61 49.91
C GLN A 41 -41.59 -1.89 48.39
N PRO A 42 -42.72 -2.10 47.68
CA PRO A 42 -42.72 -2.27 46.21
C PRO A 42 -42.05 -1.14 45.43
N ARG A 43 -41.97 0.07 46.02
CA ARG A 43 -41.24 1.22 45.46
C ARG A 43 -39.73 0.98 45.36
N PHE A 44 -39.15 0.17 46.25
CA PHE A 44 -37.75 -0.23 46.19
C PHE A 44 -37.45 -1.08 44.96
N PHE A 45 -38.31 -2.04 44.63
CA PHE A 45 -38.15 -2.85 43.42
C PHE A 45 -38.31 -2.01 42.14
N LYS A 46 -39.20 -1.00 42.14
CA LYS A 46 -39.32 -0.03 41.03
C LYS A 46 -38.07 0.85 40.89
N PHE A 47 -37.52 1.32 42.01
CA PHE A 47 -36.28 2.08 42.04
C PHE A 47 -35.08 1.24 41.55
N LEU A 48 -34.97 -0.01 42.00
CA LEU A 48 -33.92 -0.94 41.57
C LEU A 48 -34.05 -1.27 40.07
N GLY A 49 -35.28 -1.46 39.57
CA GLY A 49 -35.54 -1.65 38.14
C GLY A 49 -35.16 -0.43 37.30
N PHE A 50 -35.50 0.78 37.75
CA PHE A 50 -35.09 2.03 37.10
C PHE A 50 -33.58 2.21 37.09
N LEU A 51 -32.91 1.95 38.22
CA LEU A 51 -31.45 1.99 38.33
C LEU A 51 -30.80 0.95 37.40
N GLY A 52 -31.35 -0.27 37.35
CA GLY A 52 -30.91 -1.32 36.43
C GLY A 52 -31.01 -0.90 34.96
N ILE A 53 -32.11 -0.27 34.56
CA ILE A 53 -32.29 0.26 33.20
C ILE A 53 -31.29 1.39 32.93
N LEU A 54 -31.10 2.32 33.86
CA LEU A 54 -30.11 3.40 33.73
C LEU A 54 -28.69 2.86 33.57
N VAL A 55 -28.30 1.87 34.38
CA VAL A 55 -27.00 1.21 34.29
C VAL A 55 -26.86 0.51 32.93
N LEU A 56 -27.91 -0.13 32.44
CA LEU A 56 -27.89 -0.80 31.13
C LEU A 56 -27.73 0.22 29.99
N ILE A 57 -28.51 1.30 29.99
CA ILE A 57 -28.38 2.39 29.00
C ILE A 57 -26.97 3.00 29.05
N PHE A 58 -26.47 3.31 30.24
CA PHE A 58 -25.13 3.85 30.42
C PHE A 58 -24.04 2.89 29.95
N SER A 59 -24.19 1.59 30.22
CA SER A 59 -23.25 0.56 29.79
C SER A 59 -23.21 0.42 28.27
N VAL A 60 -24.37 0.47 27.61
CA VAL A 60 -24.46 0.46 26.13
C VAL A 60 -23.83 1.73 25.56
N GLY A 61 -24.11 2.91 26.12
CA GLY A 61 -23.50 4.16 25.67
C GLY A 61 -21.98 4.18 25.83
N MET A 62 -21.47 3.68 26.96
CA MET A 62 -20.03 3.52 27.21
C MET A 62 -19.39 2.51 26.25
N PHE A 63 -20.11 1.43 25.92
CA PHE A 63 -19.66 0.45 24.95
C PHE A 63 -19.47 1.09 23.58
N GLU A 64 -20.50 1.75 23.05
CA GLU A 64 -20.47 2.41 21.74
C GLU A 64 -19.39 3.50 21.67
N PHE A 65 -19.25 4.29 22.74
CA PHE A 65 -18.20 5.29 22.82
C PHE A 65 -16.80 4.67 22.76
N SER A 66 -16.56 3.58 23.49
CA SER A 66 -15.25 2.90 23.54
C SER A 66 -14.82 2.30 22.20
N THR A 67 -15.76 2.06 21.29
CA THR A 67 -15.52 1.54 19.95
C THR A 67 -15.50 2.62 18.87
N SER A 68 -15.74 3.88 19.24
CA SER A 68 -15.78 5.00 18.30
C SER A 68 -14.38 5.44 17.86
N PRO A 69 -14.22 5.96 16.62
CA PRO A 69 -12.96 6.56 16.17
C PRO A 69 -12.47 7.72 17.08
N TYR A 70 -13.39 8.46 17.69
CA TYR A 70 -13.07 9.56 18.61
C TYR A 70 -12.39 9.08 19.89
N PHE A 71 -12.82 7.95 20.45
CA PHE A 71 -12.15 7.34 21.58
C PHE A 71 -10.72 6.93 21.21
N CYS A 72 -10.52 6.32 20.05
CA CYS A 72 -9.18 5.99 19.56
C CYS A 72 -8.30 7.25 19.39
N ALA A 73 -8.86 8.35 18.91
CA ALA A 73 -8.15 9.63 18.75
C ALA A 73 -7.72 10.28 20.08
N SER A 74 -8.31 9.88 21.21
CA SER A 74 -7.90 10.36 22.54
C SER A 74 -6.49 9.87 22.93
N CYS A 75 -6.04 8.75 22.37
CA CYS A 75 -4.69 8.24 22.55
C CYS A 75 -3.70 8.99 21.65
N HIS A 76 -2.63 9.56 22.23
CA HIS A 76 -1.69 10.40 21.46
C HIS A 76 -1.03 9.65 20.27
N ILE A 77 -0.78 8.35 20.41
CA ILE A 77 -0.12 7.52 19.38
C ILE A 77 -1.01 7.26 18.18
N MET A 78 -2.32 7.33 18.37
CA MET A 78 -3.32 7.11 17.33
C MET A 78 -3.67 8.38 16.56
N LYS A 79 -3.32 9.57 17.06
CA LYS A 79 -3.61 10.86 16.39
C LYS A 79 -3.21 10.89 14.91
N PRO A 80 -1.97 10.55 14.48
CA PRO A 80 -1.61 10.59 13.07
C PRO A 80 -2.41 9.60 12.22
N TYR A 81 -2.70 8.42 12.76
CA TYR A 81 -3.52 7.39 12.09
C TYR A 81 -4.98 7.83 11.95
N TYR A 82 -5.54 8.49 12.97
CA TYR A 82 -6.88 9.07 12.92
C TYR A 82 -6.99 10.18 11.87
N GLN A 83 -5.99 11.06 11.77
CA GLN A 83 -5.99 12.10 10.73
C GLN A 83 -5.92 11.50 9.33
N ALA A 84 -5.10 10.47 9.13
CA ALA A 84 -5.00 9.74 7.88
C ALA A 84 -6.30 8.98 7.55
N TRP A 85 -6.96 8.40 8.55
CA TRP A 85 -8.27 7.77 8.39
C TRP A 85 -9.33 8.80 7.96
N LYS A 86 -9.33 9.99 8.57
CA LYS A 86 -10.30 11.05 8.29
C LYS A 86 -10.29 11.52 6.82
N THR A 87 -9.13 11.49 6.16
CA THR A 87 -8.96 11.83 4.74
C THR A 87 -9.08 10.63 3.80
N SER A 88 -9.17 9.42 4.33
CA SER A 88 -9.29 8.19 3.55
C SER A 88 -10.70 8.00 2.98
N LYS A 89 -10.81 7.07 2.03
CA LYS A 89 -12.11 6.61 1.50
C LYS A 89 -12.94 5.81 2.50
N HIS A 90 -12.36 5.40 3.63
CA HIS A 90 -13.02 4.63 4.68
C HIS A 90 -13.28 5.47 5.94
N ASN A 91 -13.28 6.81 5.84
CA ASN A 91 -13.48 7.73 6.95
C ASN A 91 -14.87 7.68 7.62
N HIS A 92 -15.77 6.85 7.09
CA HIS A 92 -17.10 6.56 7.63
C HIS A 92 -17.18 5.18 8.28
N VAL A 93 -16.10 4.38 8.24
CA VAL A 93 -16.03 3.06 8.87
C VAL A 93 -15.32 3.17 10.22
N PRO A 94 -15.92 2.71 11.32
CA PRO A 94 -15.26 2.67 12.62
C PRO A 94 -13.95 1.86 12.58
N CYS A 95 -12.91 2.33 13.28
CA CYS A 95 -11.61 1.64 13.32
C CYS A 95 -11.75 0.16 13.72
N VAL A 96 -12.65 -0.11 14.68
CA VAL A 96 -12.89 -1.45 15.22
C VAL A 96 -13.40 -2.44 14.18
N ASP A 97 -14.09 -1.98 13.14
CA ASP A 97 -14.69 -2.88 12.15
C ASP A 97 -13.64 -3.48 11.21
N CYS A 98 -12.52 -2.78 11.01
CA CYS A 98 -11.38 -3.30 10.27
C CYS A 98 -10.37 -4.02 11.18
N HIS A 99 -10.05 -3.41 12.32
CA HIS A 99 -9.01 -3.90 13.22
C HIS A 99 -9.43 -5.11 14.07
N TYR A 100 -10.73 -5.44 14.11
CA TYR A 100 -11.23 -6.62 14.80
C TYR A 100 -12.11 -7.48 13.87
N PRO A 101 -11.67 -8.72 13.55
CA PRO A 101 -12.45 -9.62 12.71
C PRO A 101 -13.87 -9.87 13.24
N PRO A 102 -14.83 -10.18 12.36
CA PRO A 102 -16.22 -10.44 12.75
C PRO A 102 -16.33 -11.47 13.89
N ASP A 103 -15.57 -12.58 13.79
CA ASP A 103 -15.62 -13.71 14.72
C ASP A 103 -15.10 -13.41 16.14
N VAL A 104 -14.37 -12.30 16.30
CA VAL A 104 -13.84 -11.85 17.60
C VAL A 104 -14.56 -10.59 18.11
N ARG A 105 -15.21 -9.81 17.24
CA ARG A 105 -15.99 -8.62 17.60
C ARG A 105 -17.02 -8.91 18.68
N ASP A 106 -17.65 -10.09 18.59
CA ASP A 106 -18.69 -10.52 19.52
C ASP A 106 -18.14 -11.21 20.78
N LYS A 107 -16.81 -11.39 20.88
CA LYS A 107 -16.15 -12.07 22.00
C LYS A 107 -15.48 -11.06 22.94
N MET A 108 -15.67 -11.27 24.25
CA MET A 108 -15.06 -10.45 25.32
C MET A 108 -13.52 -10.37 25.26
N VAL A 109 -12.86 -11.23 24.47
CA VAL A 109 -11.41 -11.24 24.22
C VAL A 109 -10.89 -9.87 23.78
N LEU A 110 -11.64 -9.14 22.95
CA LEU A 110 -11.24 -7.83 22.47
C LEU A 110 -11.16 -6.78 23.59
N LYS A 111 -12.02 -6.90 24.61
CA LYS A 111 -11.99 -5.99 25.76
C LYS A 111 -10.76 -6.23 26.62
N PHE A 112 -10.33 -7.49 26.79
CA PHE A 112 -9.07 -7.80 27.46
C PHE A 112 -7.86 -7.28 26.68
N GLN A 113 -7.87 -7.41 25.34
CA GLN A 113 -6.82 -6.83 24.50
C GLN A 113 -6.80 -5.30 24.57
N ALA A 114 -7.95 -4.63 24.45
CA ALA A 114 -8.06 -3.18 24.58
C ALA A 114 -7.62 -2.70 25.97
N LEU A 115 -8.02 -3.40 27.03
CA LEU A 115 -7.59 -3.10 28.40
C LEU A 115 -6.07 -3.25 28.54
N SER A 116 -5.46 -4.26 27.92
CA SER A 116 -4.00 -4.41 27.92
C SER A 116 -3.28 -3.25 27.25
N GLN A 117 -3.87 -2.65 26.20
CA GLN A 117 -3.31 -1.46 25.55
C GLN A 117 -3.44 -0.21 26.43
N VAL A 118 -4.56 -0.07 27.14
CA VAL A 118 -4.74 0.99 28.14
C VAL A 118 -3.71 0.86 29.26
N VAL A 119 -3.49 -0.36 29.77
CA VAL A 119 -2.45 -0.62 30.78
C VAL A 119 -1.08 -0.22 30.23
N LYS A 120 -0.69 -0.68 29.03
CA LYS A 120 0.59 -0.31 28.38
C LYS A 120 0.74 1.20 28.18
N TYR A 121 -0.35 1.90 27.86
CA TYR A 121 -0.37 3.35 27.72
C TYR A 121 -0.09 4.04 29.06
N VAL A 122 -0.80 3.64 30.12
CA VAL A 122 -0.64 4.20 31.47
C VAL A 122 0.76 3.89 32.03
N THR A 123 1.28 2.68 31.81
CA THR A 123 2.62 2.27 32.25
C THR A 123 3.73 2.76 31.31
N ARG A 124 3.40 3.45 30.22
CA ARG A 124 4.34 3.92 29.18
C ARG A 124 5.22 2.82 28.57
N THR A 125 4.76 1.58 28.55
CA THR A 125 5.46 0.40 27.99
C THR A 125 5.00 0.07 26.57
N TYR A 126 4.40 1.03 25.87
CA TYR A 126 3.92 0.86 24.50
C TYR A 126 5.06 1.04 23.47
N SER A 127 4.98 0.31 22.35
CA SER A 127 5.90 0.48 21.22
C SER A 127 5.58 1.76 20.45
N SER A 128 6.60 2.48 19.99
CA SER A 128 6.46 3.67 19.15
C SER A 128 5.97 3.37 17.72
N LYS A 129 5.94 2.09 17.32
CA LYS A 129 5.44 1.62 16.02
C LYS A 129 4.30 0.63 16.22
N PRO A 130 3.06 1.10 16.42
CA PRO A 130 1.91 0.20 16.50
C PRO A 130 1.69 -0.44 15.13
N TYR A 131 1.74 -1.78 15.12
CA TYR A 131 1.41 -2.59 13.95
C TYR A 131 0.08 -3.29 14.21
N ALA A 132 -0.77 -3.31 13.19
CA ALA A 132 -2.04 -4.01 13.24
C ALA A 132 -2.17 -4.98 12.07
N GLU A 133 -2.39 -6.24 12.41
CA GLU A 133 -2.77 -7.25 11.45
C GLU A 133 -4.29 -7.15 11.22
N ILE A 134 -4.67 -6.92 9.97
CA ILE A 134 -6.08 -6.86 9.54
C ILE A 134 -6.33 -8.13 8.74
N SER A 135 -7.39 -8.84 9.09
CA SER A 135 -7.76 -10.08 8.42
C SER A 135 -8.65 -9.80 7.20
N ASP A 136 -8.62 -10.67 6.20
CA ASP A 136 -9.42 -10.49 4.97
C ASP A 136 -10.92 -10.58 5.27
N GLU A 137 -11.31 -11.29 6.33
CA GLU A 137 -12.70 -11.39 6.82
C GLU A 137 -13.23 -10.04 7.30
N SER A 138 -12.37 -9.17 7.84
CA SER A 138 -12.76 -7.79 8.18
C SER A 138 -13.16 -7.00 6.94
N CYS A 139 -12.50 -7.23 5.80
CA CYS A 139 -12.83 -6.57 4.53
C CYS A 139 -14.06 -7.19 3.86
N LEU A 140 -14.16 -8.52 3.87
CA LEU A 140 -15.21 -9.29 3.19
C LEU A 140 -16.50 -9.45 4.00
N ARG A 141 -16.60 -8.80 5.17
CA ARG A 141 -17.80 -8.83 5.99
C ARG A 141 -19.03 -8.29 5.26
N LYS A 142 -20.20 -8.72 5.76
CA LYS A 142 -21.50 -8.28 5.23
C LYS A 142 -21.61 -6.76 5.22
N GLY A 143 -22.01 -6.21 4.07
CA GLY A 143 -22.14 -4.76 3.87
C GLY A 143 -20.83 -4.02 3.57
N CYS A 144 -19.71 -4.72 3.44
CA CYS A 144 -18.44 -4.16 2.97
C CYS A 144 -18.07 -4.70 1.57
N HIS A 145 -17.05 -5.56 1.45
CA HIS A 145 -16.53 -6.06 0.17
C HIS A 145 -16.91 -7.53 -0.13
N GLU A 146 -18.05 -8.00 0.38
CA GLU A 146 -18.51 -9.41 0.27
C GLU A 146 -18.48 -9.99 -1.16
N THR A 147 -18.83 -9.20 -2.18
CA THR A 147 -18.85 -9.64 -3.60
C THR A 147 -17.62 -9.22 -4.37
N ARG A 148 -16.59 -8.62 -3.74
CA ARG A 148 -15.50 -7.95 -4.46
C ARG A 148 -14.75 -8.87 -5.41
N LEU A 149 -14.56 -10.13 -5.02
CA LEU A 149 -13.90 -11.16 -5.85
C LEU A 149 -14.73 -11.60 -7.07
N LEU A 150 -16.01 -11.24 -7.11
CA LEU A 150 -16.95 -11.56 -8.18
C LEU A 150 -17.18 -10.39 -9.16
N GLN A 151 -16.67 -9.19 -8.84
CA GLN A 151 -16.92 -7.95 -9.60
C GLN A 151 -16.03 -7.78 -10.85
N GLY A 152 -15.09 -8.69 -11.11
CA GLY A 152 -14.22 -8.66 -12.28
C GLY A 152 -13.20 -7.51 -12.28
N GLN A 153 -12.96 -6.91 -13.45
CA GLN A 153 -11.98 -5.85 -13.65
C GLN A 153 -12.42 -4.50 -13.07
N VAL A 154 -11.47 -3.81 -12.45
CA VAL A 154 -11.62 -2.45 -11.92
C VAL A 154 -10.56 -1.53 -12.50
N GLU A 155 -10.88 -0.24 -12.53
CA GLU A 155 -9.94 0.81 -12.93
C GLU A 155 -9.29 1.43 -11.68
N PHE A 156 -7.96 1.39 -11.62
CA PHE A 156 -7.15 2.07 -10.61
C PHE A 156 -6.41 3.23 -11.26
N THR A 157 -6.59 4.43 -10.74
CA THR A 157 -5.85 5.62 -11.19
C THR A 157 -4.90 6.05 -10.07
N PRO A 158 -3.57 5.87 -10.24
CA PRO A 158 -2.60 6.38 -9.28
C PRO A 158 -2.69 7.91 -9.16
N PRO A 159 -2.23 8.50 -8.04
CA PRO A 159 -2.20 9.95 -7.87
C PRO A 159 -1.53 10.65 -9.06
N PRO A 160 -2.15 11.68 -9.66
CA PRO A 160 -1.62 12.34 -10.83
C PRO A 160 -0.29 13.05 -10.51
N LYS A 161 0.66 12.96 -11.43
CA LYS A 161 1.90 13.75 -11.35
C LYS A 161 1.66 15.12 -11.99
N PRO A 162 2.18 16.22 -11.42
CA PRO A 162 2.06 17.56 -12.01
C PRO A 162 2.52 17.55 -13.47
N GLY A 163 1.69 18.10 -14.37
CA GLY A 163 2.00 18.22 -15.80
C GLY A 163 1.95 16.92 -16.61
N LYS A 164 1.43 15.80 -16.06
CA LYS A 164 1.28 14.54 -16.80
C LYS A 164 -0.18 14.08 -16.83
N PRO A 165 -0.64 13.47 -17.94
CA PRO A 165 -2.00 12.93 -18.02
C PRO A 165 -2.21 11.80 -16.99
N PRO A 166 -3.43 11.62 -16.48
CA PRO A 166 -3.75 10.52 -15.57
C PRO A 166 -3.59 9.18 -16.30
N ILE A 167 -2.98 8.20 -15.62
CA ILE A 167 -2.82 6.84 -16.14
C ILE A 167 -3.88 5.97 -15.49
N LYS A 168 -4.67 5.29 -16.32
CA LYS A 168 -5.70 4.33 -15.89
C LYS A 168 -5.13 2.93 -15.97
N ILE A 169 -5.08 2.23 -14.84
CA ILE A 169 -4.61 0.86 -14.74
C ILE A 169 -5.83 -0.06 -14.63
N LYS A 170 -5.90 -1.08 -15.48
CA LYS A 170 -6.91 -2.14 -15.37
C LYS A 170 -6.39 -3.22 -14.42
N PHE A 171 -7.19 -3.61 -13.44
CA PHE A 171 -6.81 -4.61 -12.44
C PHE A 171 -7.97 -5.56 -12.14
N ASP A 172 -7.68 -6.85 -11.99
CA ASP A 172 -8.67 -7.87 -11.61
C ASP A 172 -8.21 -8.58 -10.33
N HIS A 173 -9.07 -8.65 -9.32
CA HIS A 173 -8.75 -9.28 -8.04
C HIS A 173 -8.68 -10.81 -8.15
N ARG A 174 -9.52 -11.42 -9.00
CA ARG A 174 -9.63 -12.88 -9.10
C ARG A 174 -8.29 -13.54 -9.46
N PRO A 175 -7.62 -13.19 -10.58
CA PRO A 175 -6.36 -13.82 -10.92
C PRO A 175 -5.21 -13.47 -9.97
N HIS A 176 -5.39 -12.54 -9.01
CA HIS A 176 -4.36 -12.21 -8.01
C HIS A 176 -4.58 -12.90 -6.67
N LEU A 177 -5.83 -13.16 -6.28
CA LEU A 177 -6.18 -13.67 -4.95
C LEU A 177 -6.61 -15.15 -4.93
N THR A 178 -6.96 -15.76 -6.07
CA THR A 178 -7.42 -17.17 -6.08
C THR A 178 -6.29 -18.20 -5.98
N ASP A 179 -5.16 -17.96 -6.64
CA ASP A 179 -4.04 -18.92 -6.68
C ASP A 179 -2.82 -18.38 -5.97
N LEU A 180 -1.91 -19.29 -5.60
CA LEU A 180 -0.60 -18.92 -5.08
C LEU A 180 0.20 -18.14 -6.13
N LYS A 181 0.71 -16.96 -5.75
CA LYS A 181 1.51 -16.10 -6.62
C LYS A 181 2.96 -16.10 -6.17
N ARG A 182 3.79 -16.89 -6.86
CA ARG A 182 5.19 -17.14 -6.47
C ARG A 182 5.27 -17.71 -5.05
N GLY A 183 4.57 -18.82 -4.81
CA GLY A 183 4.58 -19.57 -3.54
C GLY A 183 3.81 -18.95 -2.36
N LYS A 184 3.22 -17.75 -2.53
CA LYS A 184 2.50 -17.03 -1.47
C LYS A 184 1.04 -16.81 -1.79
N LYS A 185 0.19 -16.86 -0.76
CA LYS A 185 -1.20 -16.41 -0.85
C LYS A 185 -1.21 -14.92 -0.53
N LEU A 186 -1.74 -14.12 -1.47
CA LEU A 186 -1.91 -12.69 -1.25
C LEU A 186 -3.17 -12.45 -0.40
N ARG A 187 -3.11 -11.40 0.41
CA ARG A 187 -4.23 -10.88 1.22
C ARG A 187 -4.73 -9.56 0.65
N CYS A 188 -5.92 -9.12 1.04
CA CYS A 188 -6.46 -7.81 0.63
C CYS A 188 -5.46 -6.68 0.94
N THR A 189 -4.89 -6.74 2.14
CA THR A 189 -3.91 -5.76 2.64
C THR A 189 -2.50 -5.93 2.08
N SER A 190 -2.22 -6.98 1.30
CA SER A 190 -0.96 -7.07 0.56
C SER A 190 -0.84 -5.93 -0.47
N CYS A 191 -1.99 -5.44 -0.96
CA CYS A 191 -2.06 -4.30 -1.86
C CYS A 191 -2.69 -3.06 -1.19
N HIS A 192 -3.72 -3.25 -0.37
CA HIS A 192 -4.38 -2.18 0.39
C HIS A 192 -3.65 -1.93 1.71
N SER A 193 -2.54 -1.20 1.66
CA SER A 193 -1.66 -1.00 2.81
C SER A 193 -1.40 0.47 3.10
N GLN A 194 -0.78 0.73 4.25
CA GLN A 194 -0.43 2.08 4.68
C GLN A 194 1.05 2.36 4.37
N ILE A 195 1.40 2.41 3.08
CA ILE A 195 2.79 2.62 2.63
C ILE A 195 3.18 4.10 2.71
N VAL A 196 2.23 5.02 2.54
CA VAL A 196 2.47 6.47 2.51
C VAL A 196 2.05 7.11 3.82
N VAL A 197 2.95 7.88 4.42
CA VAL A 197 2.66 8.68 5.61
C VAL A 197 1.52 9.65 5.31
N GLY A 198 0.48 9.65 6.15
CA GLY A 198 -0.67 10.54 6.03
C GLY A 198 -1.88 9.93 5.30
N ASN A 199 -1.74 8.76 4.67
CA ASN A 199 -2.87 8.02 4.11
C ASN A 199 -3.20 6.82 4.99
N HIS A 200 -4.46 6.37 4.97
CA HIS A 200 -4.89 5.19 5.71
C HIS A 200 -5.53 4.20 4.73
N MET A 201 -4.84 3.10 4.50
CA MET A 201 -5.22 2.00 3.61
C MET A 201 -5.47 2.45 2.15
N GLU A 202 -4.39 2.46 1.36
CA GLU A 202 -4.44 2.82 -0.06
C GLU A 202 -3.64 1.83 -0.90
N VAL A 203 -4.00 1.69 -2.18
CA VAL A 203 -3.22 0.91 -3.13
C VAL A 203 -2.18 1.83 -3.78
N THR A 204 -0.91 1.46 -3.68
CA THR A 204 0.18 2.19 -4.36
C THR A 204 0.67 1.39 -5.57
N ALA A 205 1.00 2.10 -6.66
CA ALA A 205 1.52 1.48 -7.87
C ALA A 205 2.86 0.75 -7.64
N SER A 206 3.62 1.15 -6.61
CA SER A 206 4.87 0.49 -6.20
C SER A 206 4.69 -0.99 -5.87
N THR A 207 3.55 -1.38 -5.31
CA THR A 207 3.24 -2.78 -4.99
C THR A 207 3.10 -3.62 -6.25
N CYS A 208 2.49 -3.06 -7.31
CA CYS A 208 2.39 -3.70 -8.62
C CYS A 208 3.79 -3.92 -9.20
N PHE A 209 4.64 -2.89 -9.18
CA PHE A 209 5.99 -2.93 -9.76
C PHE A 209 6.86 -3.99 -9.10
N LEU A 210 6.83 -4.09 -7.76
CA LEU A 210 7.58 -5.10 -7.02
C LEU A 210 7.26 -6.54 -7.46
N CYS A 211 6.00 -6.84 -7.76
CA CYS A 211 5.61 -8.18 -8.17
C CYS A 211 5.94 -8.44 -9.65
N HIS A 212 5.53 -7.52 -10.52
CA HIS A 212 5.57 -7.71 -11.97
C HIS A 212 6.93 -7.43 -12.60
N PHE A 213 7.78 -6.62 -11.97
CA PHE A 213 9.09 -6.22 -12.52
C PHE A 213 10.29 -6.83 -11.80
N LYS A 214 10.15 -7.35 -10.58
CA LYS A 214 11.26 -7.99 -9.87
C LYS A 214 11.73 -9.26 -10.60
N GLY A 215 12.95 -9.21 -11.13
CA GLY A 215 13.54 -10.27 -11.95
C GLY A 215 13.05 -10.28 -13.41
N ALA A 216 12.32 -9.25 -13.85
CA ALA A 216 11.82 -9.13 -15.22
C ALA A 216 12.87 -8.60 -16.20
N LYS A 217 13.94 -7.96 -15.71
CA LYS A 217 15.01 -7.39 -16.52
C LYS A 217 16.18 -8.37 -16.60
N LEU A 218 16.43 -8.91 -17.80
CA LEU A 218 17.56 -9.78 -18.11
C LEU A 218 18.39 -9.11 -19.20
N GLY A 219 19.45 -8.40 -18.77
CA GLY A 219 20.25 -7.58 -19.68
C GLY A 219 19.42 -6.49 -20.36
N ARG A 220 19.25 -6.61 -21.69
CA ARG A 220 18.46 -5.68 -22.51
C ARG A 220 17.00 -6.10 -22.72
N SER A 221 16.61 -7.28 -22.25
CA SER A 221 15.24 -7.78 -22.36
C SER A 221 14.46 -7.46 -21.09
N GLU A 222 13.32 -6.81 -21.26
CA GLU A 222 12.35 -6.55 -20.19
C GLU A 222 11.11 -7.41 -20.44
N ASN A 223 10.94 -8.46 -19.63
CA ASN A 223 9.82 -9.41 -19.72
C ASN A 223 8.99 -9.34 -18.42
N PRO A 224 8.24 -8.25 -18.21
CA PRO A 224 7.40 -8.11 -17.03
C PRO A 224 6.32 -9.19 -17.00
N ILE A 225 5.94 -9.63 -15.80
CA ILE A 225 4.87 -10.61 -15.64
C ILE A 225 3.58 -10.02 -16.21
N GLY A 226 2.97 -10.72 -17.16
CA GLY A 226 1.78 -10.24 -17.85
C GLY A 226 2.03 -9.18 -18.92
N GLY A 227 3.28 -8.80 -19.24
CA GLY A 227 3.57 -7.83 -20.31
C GLY A 227 3.16 -6.38 -19.99
N CYS A 228 3.66 -5.43 -20.79
CA CYS A 228 3.43 -4.00 -20.54
C CYS A 228 1.96 -3.57 -20.76
N GLY A 229 1.30 -4.12 -21.79
CA GLY A 229 -0.02 -3.66 -22.24
C GLY A 229 -1.22 -4.12 -21.40
N ASN A 230 -1.03 -5.04 -20.45
CA ASN A 230 -2.13 -5.57 -19.65
C ASN A 230 -2.48 -4.71 -18.43
N CYS A 231 -1.53 -3.91 -17.95
CA CYS A 231 -1.78 -2.97 -16.85
C CYS A 231 -2.34 -1.64 -17.38
N HIS A 232 -1.65 -1.03 -18.34
CA HIS A 232 -2.06 0.21 -19.00
C HIS A 232 -1.72 0.14 -20.49
N GLY A 233 -2.54 0.80 -21.30
CA GLY A 233 -2.35 0.86 -22.76
C GLY A 233 -1.46 2.03 -23.18
N ALA A 234 -0.94 1.96 -24.40
CA ALA A 234 -0.26 3.10 -25.00
C ALA A 234 -1.21 4.31 -25.14
N PRO A 235 -0.71 5.55 -25.06
CA PRO A 235 -1.51 6.75 -25.28
C PRO A 235 -2.23 6.70 -26.63
N SER A 236 -3.50 7.13 -26.66
CA SER A 236 -4.29 7.22 -27.89
C SER A 236 -4.10 8.56 -28.60
N GLY A 237 -4.14 8.52 -29.94
CA GLY A 237 -4.04 9.69 -30.80
C GLY A 237 -2.60 10.11 -31.13
N ASP A 238 -2.50 11.21 -31.87
CA ASP A 238 -1.23 11.79 -32.27
C ASP A 238 -0.63 12.57 -31.10
N ILE A 239 0.59 12.22 -30.71
CA ILE A 239 1.39 12.98 -29.77
C ILE A 239 2.45 13.78 -30.53
N LYS A 240 2.74 15.00 -30.08
CA LYS A 240 3.80 15.83 -30.65
C LYS A 240 5.12 15.52 -29.94
N ILE A 241 6.11 15.04 -30.70
CA ILE A 241 7.49 14.82 -30.22
C ILE A 241 8.41 15.72 -31.05
N GLY A 242 8.91 16.80 -30.45
CA GLY A 242 9.59 17.87 -31.19
C GLY A 242 8.64 18.50 -32.22
N ASP A 243 9.05 18.55 -33.48
CA ASP A 243 8.21 19.04 -34.59
C ASP A 243 7.45 17.92 -35.32
N THR A 244 7.59 16.67 -34.88
CA THR A 244 6.98 15.51 -35.53
C THR A 244 5.74 15.03 -34.78
N LYS A 245 4.72 14.58 -35.52
CA LYS A 245 3.58 13.86 -34.96
C LYS A 245 3.90 12.38 -34.90
N PHE A 246 3.66 11.75 -33.76
CA PHE A 246 3.88 10.33 -33.53
C PHE A 246 2.60 9.67 -33.01
N ASN A 247 2.21 8.53 -33.59
CA ASN A 247 1.01 7.80 -33.19
C ASN A 247 1.37 6.38 -32.75
N HIS A 248 1.09 6.05 -31.49
CA HIS A 248 1.45 4.74 -30.93
C HIS A 248 0.69 3.58 -31.58
N GLN A 249 -0.52 3.79 -32.12
CA GLN A 249 -1.33 2.71 -32.73
C GLN A 249 -0.68 2.13 -33.98
N GLU A 250 0.01 2.97 -34.76
CA GLU A 250 0.72 2.52 -35.96
C GLU A 250 1.84 1.54 -35.61
N PHE A 251 2.62 1.84 -34.58
CA PHE A 251 3.78 1.03 -34.20
C PHE A 251 3.40 -0.14 -33.30
N VAL A 252 2.68 0.09 -32.21
CA VAL A 252 2.35 -0.95 -31.23
C VAL A 252 1.15 -1.79 -31.67
N GLY A 253 0.15 -1.17 -32.30
CA GLY A 253 -1.08 -1.84 -32.72
C GLY A 253 -0.94 -2.59 -34.05
N VAL A 254 -0.48 -1.90 -35.10
CA VAL A 254 -0.38 -2.48 -36.45
C VAL A 254 0.93 -3.25 -36.62
N ARG A 255 2.06 -2.63 -36.32
CA ARG A 255 3.40 -3.22 -36.51
C ARG A 255 3.87 -4.09 -35.33
N HIS A 256 3.12 -4.15 -34.23
CA HIS A 256 3.44 -4.95 -33.05
C HIS A 256 4.84 -4.67 -32.45
N VAL A 257 5.33 -3.43 -32.60
CA VAL A 257 6.61 -2.99 -32.06
C VAL A 257 6.58 -3.00 -30.54
N ALA A 258 7.57 -3.66 -29.94
CA ALA A 258 7.65 -3.82 -28.50
C ALA A 258 8.01 -2.49 -27.80
N CYS A 259 7.35 -2.20 -26.67
CA CYS A 259 7.46 -0.91 -25.97
C CYS A 259 8.91 -0.57 -25.56
N GLN A 260 9.67 -1.60 -25.16
CA GLN A 260 11.05 -1.47 -24.73
C GLN A 260 11.98 -0.96 -25.84
N ASN A 261 11.61 -1.06 -27.11
CA ASN A 261 12.43 -0.56 -28.22
C ASN A 261 12.57 0.97 -28.18
N CYS A 262 11.60 1.67 -27.57
CA CYS A 262 11.62 3.12 -27.38
C CYS A 262 11.65 3.54 -25.89
N HIS A 263 11.32 2.64 -24.96
CA HIS A 263 11.20 2.93 -23.53
C HIS A 263 12.15 2.06 -22.68
N LEU A 264 13.45 2.16 -22.96
CA LEU A 264 14.51 1.29 -22.37
C LEU A 264 14.74 1.45 -20.87
N GLU A 265 14.35 2.59 -20.30
CA GLU A 265 14.48 2.88 -18.87
C GLU A 265 13.11 2.95 -18.19
N ALA A 266 12.10 2.29 -18.77
CA ALA A 266 10.76 2.24 -18.19
C ALA A 266 10.76 1.59 -16.80
N ILE A 267 11.65 0.63 -16.56
CA ILE A 267 11.80 -0.07 -15.27
C ILE A 267 13.16 0.29 -14.66
N GLN A 268 13.14 0.92 -13.49
CA GLN A 268 14.32 1.39 -12.77
C GLN A 268 14.38 0.76 -11.37
N GLY A 269 15.46 0.03 -11.10
CA GLY A 269 15.66 -0.73 -9.86
C GLY A 269 15.19 -2.19 -9.96
N GLU A 270 15.73 -3.03 -9.10
CA GLU A 270 15.54 -4.50 -9.15
C GLU A 270 14.60 -5.03 -8.07
N GLY A 271 14.29 -4.20 -7.07
CA GLY A 271 13.43 -4.56 -5.95
C GLY A 271 14.03 -5.61 -5.03
N GLU A 272 15.34 -5.57 -4.82
CA GLU A 272 16.02 -6.52 -3.94
C GLU A 272 15.57 -6.39 -2.48
N ALA A 273 15.55 -7.52 -1.78
CA ALA A 273 15.38 -7.55 -0.33
C ALA A 273 16.75 -7.57 0.31
N LYS A 274 17.10 -6.49 0.99
CA LYS A 274 18.40 -6.31 1.65
C LYS A 274 18.35 -6.85 3.07
N LYS A 275 19.35 -7.63 3.47
CA LYS A 275 19.40 -8.31 4.79
C LYS A 275 19.38 -7.31 5.94
N GLU A 276 19.88 -6.10 5.71
CA GLU A 276 19.92 -5.03 6.71
C GLU A 276 18.50 -4.59 7.14
N ARG A 277 17.50 -4.75 6.27
CA ARG A 277 16.11 -4.42 6.63
C ARG A 277 15.52 -5.37 7.67
N CYS A 278 16.03 -6.60 7.77
CA CYS A 278 15.57 -7.56 8.75
C CYS A 278 15.82 -7.07 10.18
N PHE A 279 16.87 -6.28 10.41
CA PHE A 279 17.23 -5.73 11.72
C PHE A 279 16.25 -4.67 12.24
N GLN A 280 15.30 -4.21 11.42
CA GLN A 280 14.23 -3.32 11.90
C GLN A 280 13.26 -4.02 12.86
N CYS A 281 13.21 -5.36 12.82
CA CYS A 281 12.31 -6.17 13.64
C CYS A 281 13.01 -7.34 14.33
N HIS A 282 14.00 -7.97 13.68
CA HIS A 282 14.70 -9.16 14.20
C HIS A 282 16.11 -8.79 14.63
N ASN A 283 16.46 -9.06 15.89
CA ASN A 283 17.80 -8.84 16.44
C ASN A 283 18.53 -10.16 16.79
N GLU A 284 17.91 -11.31 16.51
CA GLU A 284 18.43 -12.64 16.83
C GLU A 284 19.08 -13.31 15.59
N PRO A 285 20.36 -13.74 15.65
CA PRO A 285 21.03 -14.38 14.52
C PRO A 285 20.34 -15.65 14.01
N ALA A 286 19.73 -16.42 14.91
CA ALA A 286 19.01 -17.66 14.57
C ALA A 286 17.81 -17.42 13.63
N ARG A 287 17.15 -16.27 13.70
CA ARG A 287 16.07 -15.94 12.76
C ARG A 287 16.61 -15.49 11.41
N LEU A 288 17.78 -14.85 11.40
CA LEU A 288 18.41 -14.29 10.21
C LEU A 288 19.14 -15.35 9.37
N SER A 289 19.40 -16.54 9.90
CA SER A 289 19.96 -17.67 9.15
C SER A 289 18.99 -18.17 8.08
N HIS A 290 17.68 -18.04 8.29
CA HIS A 290 16.63 -18.42 7.35
C HIS A 290 16.42 -17.40 6.21
N PHE A 291 17.25 -16.35 6.12
CA PHE A 291 17.10 -15.30 5.12
C PHE A 291 17.07 -15.81 3.67
N SER A 292 17.83 -16.87 3.36
CA SER A 292 17.86 -17.47 2.02
C SER A 292 16.64 -18.33 1.70
N ASP A 293 15.82 -18.68 2.69
CA ASP A 293 14.59 -19.45 2.48
C ASP A 293 13.44 -18.51 2.09
N ILE A 294 13.34 -18.25 0.79
CA ILE A 294 12.39 -17.28 0.22
C ILE A 294 10.93 -17.70 0.48
N ASP A 295 10.63 -19.00 0.44
CA ASP A 295 9.28 -19.51 0.61
C ASP A 295 8.84 -19.40 2.08
N PHE A 296 9.72 -19.78 3.02
CA PHE A 296 9.49 -19.56 4.44
C PHE A 296 9.28 -18.07 4.74
N MET A 297 10.14 -17.20 4.22
CA MET A 297 10.06 -15.77 4.47
C MET A 297 8.73 -15.18 3.99
N HIS A 298 8.30 -15.47 2.76
CA HIS A 298 7.01 -14.98 2.25
C HIS A 298 5.81 -15.62 2.95
N LYS A 299 5.87 -16.90 3.31
CA LYS A 299 4.79 -17.56 4.03
C LYS A 299 4.57 -16.91 5.39
N ASN A 300 5.62 -16.86 6.21
CA ASN A 300 5.52 -16.33 7.58
C ASN A 300 5.22 -14.83 7.59
N HIS A 301 5.91 -14.03 6.75
CA HIS A 301 5.75 -12.57 6.80
C HIS A 301 4.56 -12.07 5.97
N VAL A 302 4.37 -12.52 4.73
CA VAL A 302 3.32 -11.99 3.84
C VAL A 302 2.00 -12.75 4.01
N THR A 303 2.06 -14.08 3.97
CA THR A 303 0.87 -14.93 3.97
C THR A 303 0.25 -15.06 5.36
N GLU A 304 1.05 -15.16 6.42
CA GLU A 304 0.60 -15.43 7.78
C GLU A 304 0.49 -14.17 8.65
N HIS A 305 1.44 -13.22 8.53
CA HIS A 305 1.50 -12.03 9.41
C HIS A 305 1.34 -10.68 8.69
N LYS A 306 1.02 -10.68 7.39
CA LYS A 306 0.60 -9.50 6.64
C LYS A 306 1.62 -8.35 6.53
N ILE A 307 2.92 -8.64 6.62
CA ILE A 307 3.99 -7.65 6.48
C ILE A 307 4.04 -7.12 5.05
N GLU A 308 4.03 -5.80 4.90
CA GLU A 308 4.08 -5.12 3.61
C GLU A 308 5.42 -5.36 2.90
N CYS A 309 5.35 -5.59 1.58
CA CYS A 309 6.51 -5.95 0.76
C CYS A 309 7.67 -4.94 0.86
N THR A 310 7.34 -3.65 0.96
CA THR A 310 8.31 -2.53 1.01
C THR A 310 9.10 -2.47 2.31
N HIS A 311 8.69 -3.21 3.35
CA HIS A 311 9.52 -3.36 4.55
C HIS A 311 10.79 -4.17 4.28
N CYS A 312 10.77 -5.03 3.27
CA CYS A 312 11.93 -5.85 2.89
C CYS A 312 12.50 -5.42 1.54
N HIS A 313 11.64 -5.18 0.55
CA HIS A 313 12.05 -4.90 -0.83
C HIS A 313 12.26 -3.41 -1.13
N GLU A 314 13.28 -3.11 -1.92
CA GLU A 314 13.49 -1.77 -2.47
C GLU A 314 12.38 -1.40 -3.46
N PRO A 315 11.90 -0.14 -3.48
CA PRO A 315 10.89 0.26 -4.45
C PRO A 315 11.47 0.22 -5.88
N ILE A 316 10.73 -0.40 -6.80
CA ILE A 316 10.98 -0.28 -8.25
C ILE A 316 10.27 0.97 -8.74
N LYS A 317 10.96 1.82 -9.52
CA LYS A 317 10.38 2.99 -10.17
C LYS A 317 9.98 2.63 -11.60
N HIS A 318 8.74 2.93 -11.95
CA HIS A 318 8.25 2.83 -13.32
C HIS A 318 7.97 4.21 -13.89
N ALA A 319 8.73 4.62 -14.90
CA ALA A 319 8.54 5.91 -15.56
C ALA A 319 9.19 5.91 -16.94
N VAL A 320 8.47 6.43 -17.93
CA VAL A 320 9.05 6.74 -19.24
C VAL A 320 9.76 8.08 -19.17
N LYS A 321 11.03 8.11 -19.58
CA LYS A 321 11.74 9.36 -19.88
C LYS A 321 11.35 9.83 -21.28
N THR A 322 10.90 11.07 -21.37
CA THR A 322 10.52 11.73 -22.63
C THR A 322 11.48 12.86 -23.00
N SER A 323 12.55 13.07 -22.22
CA SER A 323 13.55 14.09 -22.51
C SER A 323 14.49 13.61 -23.61
N LEU A 324 14.83 14.54 -24.52
CA LEU A 324 15.85 14.39 -25.56
C LEU A 324 17.24 14.53 -24.93
N GLU A 325 17.58 13.69 -23.94
CA GLU A 325 18.95 13.67 -23.46
C GLU A 325 19.82 12.86 -24.43
N PRO A 326 21.04 13.32 -24.76
CA PRO A 326 21.96 12.54 -25.58
C PRO A 326 22.14 11.15 -24.96
N LEU A 327 21.98 10.10 -25.76
CA LEU A 327 22.29 8.71 -25.45
C LEU A 327 23.46 8.63 -24.45
N GLN A 328 23.13 8.38 -23.18
CA GLN A 328 24.07 8.37 -22.04
C GLN A 328 24.84 7.05 -21.95
N TYR A 329 25.07 6.37 -23.07
CA TYR A 329 26.10 5.34 -23.07
C TYR A 329 27.42 6.03 -23.24
N ASP A 330 28.12 6.23 -22.12
CA ASP A 330 29.52 6.60 -22.13
C ASP A 330 30.36 5.37 -22.51
N CYS A 331 30.15 4.91 -23.75
CA CYS A 331 30.96 3.88 -24.38
C CYS A 331 32.41 4.34 -24.49
N SER A 332 32.70 5.65 -24.33
CA SER A 332 34.04 6.21 -24.46
C SER A 332 35.01 5.70 -23.39
N VAL A 333 34.49 5.21 -22.26
CA VAL A 333 35.27 4.57 -21.19
C VAL A 333 35.94 3.27 -21.66
N CYS A 334 35.40 2.58 -22.68
CA CYS A 334 35.98 1.32 -23.19
C CYS A 334 36.14 1.26 -24.73
N HIS A 335 35.48 2.14 -25.49
CA HIS A 335 35.49 2.21 -26.95
C HIS A 335 35.65 3.66 -27.44
N GLU A 336 36.86 4.20 -27.34
CA GLU A 336 37.17 5.47 -27.99
C GLU A 336 36.98 5.37 -29.52
N LYS A 337 36.23 6.33 -30.09
CA LYS A 337 36.15 6.66 -31.53
C LYS A 337 35.51 5.65 -32.50
N LYS A 338 34.90 4.54 -32.05
CA LYS A 338 34.27 3.57 -32.98
C LYS A 338 32.90 3.98 -33.54
N HIS A 339 32.08 4.69 -32.77
CA HIS A 339 30.69 5.06 -33.16
C HIS A 339 30.39 6.57 -33.11
N ASN A 340 31.40 7.44 -32.95
CA ASN A 340 31.16 8.86 -32.70
C ASN A 340 30.53 9.59 -33.89
N ILE A 341 30.98 9.28 -35.12
CA ILE A 341 30.45 9.87 -36.35
C ILE A 341 29.00 9.42 -36.58
N GLN A 342 28.72 8.13 -36.37
CA GLN A 342 27.38 7.56 -36.49
C GLN A 342 26.43 8.18 -35.45
N LYS A 343 26.90 8.38 -34.21
CA LYS A 343 26.14 9.06 -33.16
C LYS A 343 25.83 10.51 -33.53
N GLN A 344 26.82 11.26 -34.00
CA GLN A 344 26.65 12.66 -34.43
C GLN A 344 25.67 12.76 -35.61
N LEU A 345 25.80 11.87 -36.60
CA LEU A 345 24.86 11.77 -37.72
C LEU A 345 23.43 11.45 -37.26
N TYR A 346 23.27 10.48 -36.35
CA TYR A 346 21.98 10.09 -35.81
C TYR A 346 21.30 11.20 -35.02
N MET A 347 22.09 11.93 -34.22
CA MET A 347 21.71 13.15 -33.50
C MET A 347 21.54 14.35 -34.43
N GLY A 348 21.94 14.26 -35.70
CA GLY A 348 21.86 15.33 -36.67
C GLY A 348 22.75 16.53 -36.38
N ILE A 349 23.87 16.32 -35.70
CA ILE A 349 24.85 17.35 -35.32
C ILE A 349 26.21 17.07 -35.98
N GLY A 350 27.07 18.09 -36.06
CA GLY A 350 28.48 17.93 -36.48
C GLY A 350 28.78 18.18 -37.96
N ALA A 351 27.78 18.48 -38.79
CA ALA A 351 28.00 18.92 -40.16
C ALA A 351 28.29 20.43 -40.23
N ARG A 352 29.39 20.83 -40.89
CA ARG A 352 29.78 22.24 -41.03
C ARG A 352 28.86 22.96 -42.03
N GLY A 353 28.23 24.05 -41.62
CA GLY A 353 27.38 24.88 -42.48
C GLY A 353 25.98 24.31 -42.75
N VAL A 354 25.62 23.20 -42.12
CA VAL A 354 24.28 22.60 -42.20
C VAL A 354 23.60 22.76 -40.84
N PRO A 355 22.38 23.31 -40.76
CA PRO A 355 21.62 23.37 -39.52
C PRO A 355 21.43 21.97 -38.93
N ASN A 356 21.44 21.88 -37.59
CA ASN A 356 21.21 20.61 -36.91
C ASN A 356 19.84 20.03 -37.29
N ARG A 357 19.83 18.78 -37.76
CA ARG A 357 18.64 18.06 -38.22
C ARG A 357 18.65 16.64 -37.67
N PRO A 358 18.23 16.43 -36.41
CA PRO A 358 18.19 15.10 -35.82
C PRO A 358 17.30 14.15 -36.61
N SER A 359 17.66 12.86 -36.62
CA SER A 359 16.80 11.84 -37.21
C SER A 359 15.48 11.72 -36.44
N VAL A 360 14.40 11.34 -37.14
CA VAL A 360 13.09 11.09 -36.51
C VAL A 360 13.24 10.03 -35.42
N MET A 361 14.00 8.97 -35.70
CA MET A 361 14.28 7.90 -34.74
C MET A 361 14.93 8.43 -33.46
N TYR A 362 15.93 9.33 -33.59
CA TYR A 362 16.59 9.95 -32.45
C TYR A 362 15.62 10.80 -31.61
N VAL A 363 14.81 11.66 -32.25
CA VAL A 363 13.86 12.50 -31.49
C VAL A 363 12.74 11.68 -30.84
N THR A 364 12.43 10.49 -31.36
CA THR A 364 11.49 9.54 -30.76
C THR A 364 12.12 8.63 -29.69
N ASN A 365 13.36 8.90 -29.25
CA ASN A 365 14.10 8.11 -28.27
C ASN A 365 14.33 6.64 -28.67
N VAL A 366 14.40 6.34 -29.97
CA VAL A 366 14.88 5.05 -30.43
C VAL A 366 16.40 5.02 -30.22
N ASP A 367 16.86 4.01 -29.50
CA ASP A 367 18.27 3.86 -29.15
C ASP A 367 19.00 2.95 -30.15
N CYS A 368 20.33 2.94 -30.10
CA CYS A 368 21.20 2.02 -30.82
C CYS A 368 20.76 0.55 -30.67
N VAL A 369 20.29 0.18 -29.46
CA VAL A 369 19.82 -1.18 -29.18
C VAL A 369 18.52 -1.54 -29.90
N GLY A 370 17.75 -0.57 -30.38
CA GLY A 370 16.57 -0.81 -31.22
C GLY A 370 16.91 -1.42 -32.57
N CYS A 371 18.10 -1.12 -33.11
CA CYS A 371 18.61 -1.72 -34.35
C CYS A 371 19.57 -2.89 -34.08
N HIS A 372 20.38 -2.80 -33.02
CA HIS A 372 21.41 -3.80 -32.70
C HIS A 372 20.88 -4.92 -31.79
N LEU A 373 20.08 -5.82 -32.38
CA LEU A 373 19.38 -6.89 -31.66
C LEU A 373 20.12 -8.24 -31.66
N VAL A 374 21.05 -8.48 -32.61
CA VAL A 374 21.63 -9.81 -32.79
C VAL A 374 22.94 -9.97 -32.03
N PRO A 375 23.06 -10.95 -31.09
CA PRO A 375 24.31 -11.27 -30.42
C PRO A 375 25.41 -11.60 -31.43
N LYS A 376 26.59 -10.98 -31.31
CA LYS A 376 27.77 -11.32 -32.13
C LYS A 376 28.47 -12.60 -31.64
N MET A 377 28.59 -12.76 -30.32
CA MET A 377 29.20 -13.92 -29.69
C MET A 377 28.17 -15.00 -29.37
N SER A 378 28.62 -16.26 -29.32
CA SER A 378 27.82 -17.38 -28.84
C SER A 378 27.68 -17.34 -27.32
N ALA A 379 26.65 -17.99 -26.79
CA ALA A 379 26.41 -18.06 -25.34
C ALA A 379 27.62 -18.65 -24.57
N ALA A 380 28.38 -19.56 -25.18
CA ALA A 380 29.57 -20.16 -24.59
C ALA A 380 30.79 -19.20 -24.58
N ALA A 381 30.89 -18.31 -25.57
CA ALA A 381 32.00 -17.36 -25.70
C ALA A 381 31.76 -16.03 -24.96
N SER A 382 30.50 -15.68 -24.72
CA SER A 382 30.07 -14.45 -24.06
C SER A 382 30.73 -14.20 -22.68
N PRO A 383 30.94 -15.19 -21.80
CA PRO A 383 31.55 -14.95 -20.48
C PRO A 383 33.02 -14.53 -20.56
N PHE A 384 33.72 -14.89 -21.63
CA PHE A 384 35.16 -14.69 -21.77
C PHE A 384 35.52 -13.50 -22.66
N LEU A 385 34.75 -13.26 -23.72
CA LEU A 385 35.03 -12.23 -24.73
C LEU A 385 34.12 -11.00 -24.61
N GLY A 386 33.10 -11.07 -23.74
CA GLY A 386 32.04 -10.07 -23.65
C GLY A 386 31.05 -10.18 -24.82
N GLN A 387 29.84 -9.66 -24.62
CA GLN A 387 28.78 -9.70 -25.62
C GLN A 387 28.59 -8.35 -26.30
N THR A 388 28.80 -8.31 -27.62
CA THR A 388 28.40 -7.17 -28.46
C THR A 388 27.26 -7.57 -29.39
N TYR A 389 26.56 -6.58 -29.94
CA TYR A 389 25.38 -6.80 -30.79
C TYR A 389 25.56 -6.14 -32.15
N LYS A 390 25.04 -6.78 -33.21
CA LYS A 390 25.01 -6.24 -34.57
C LYS A 390 23.60 -5.90 -35.00
N ALA A 391 23.49 -4.93 -35.91
CA ALA A 391 22.26 -4.68 -36.62
C ALA A 391 21.85 -5.89 -37.47
N SER A 392 20.54 -6.08 -37.64
CA SER A 392 19.98 -7.11 -38.50
C SER A 392 18.85 -6.55 -39.34
N GLU A 393 18.65 -7.15 -40.51
CA GLU A 393 17.55 -6.80 -41.41
C GLU A 393 16.19 -6.98 -40.72
N ALA A 394 16.07 -8.00 -39.87
CA ALA A 394 14.90 -8.23 -39.03
C ALA A 394 14.59 -7.05 -38.09
N ALA A 395 15.59 -6.31 -37.61
CA ALA A 395 15.36 -5.13 -36.78
C ALA A 395 14.71 -3.99 -37.57
N CYS A 396 15.13 -3.79 -38.83
CA CYS A 396 14.54 -2.81 -39.74
C CYS A 396 13.10 -3.18 -40.09
N ILE A 397 12.88 -4.42 -40.53
CA ILE A 397 11.56 -4.94 -40.90
C ILE A 397 10.60 -4.92 -39.70
N GLY A 398 11.09 -5.23 -38.49
CA GLY A 398 10.27 -5.23 -37.28
C GLY A 398 9.64 -3.87 -36.95
N CYS A 399 10.29 -2.76 -37.32
CA CYS A 399 9.78 -1.40 -37.07
C CYS A 399 9.14 -0.75 -38.30
N HIS A 400 9.60 -1.06 -39.50
CA HIS A 400 9.19 -0.39 -40.73
C HIS A 400 8.36 -1.26 -41.69
N GLY A 401 8.27 -2.56 -41.43
CA GLY A 401 7.61 -3.52 -42.33
C GLY A 401 8.47 -3.92 -43.52
N GLU A 402 7.83 -4.57 -44.49
CA GLU A 402 8.49 -5.17 -45.65
C GLU A 402 9.14 -4.15 -46.60
N ASP A 403 8.69 -2.90 -46.56
CA ASP A 403 9.25 -1.80 -47.37
C ASP A 403 10.73 -1.53 -47.08
N PHE A 404 11.22 -1.97 -45.91
CA PHE A 404 12.61 -1.78 -45.48
C PHE A 404 13.48 -3.04 -45.67
N ARG A 405 12.94 -4.08 -46.31
CA ARG A 405 13.73 -5.26 -46.70
C ARG A 405 14.81 -4.84 -47.70
N GLY A 406 16.02 -5.34 -47.55
CA GLY A 406 17.18 -5.06 -48.39
C GLY A 406 17.99 -3.83 -47.97
N ILE A 407 17.42 -2.87 -47.22
CA ILE A 407 18.08 -1.60 -46.87
C ILE A 407 19.39 -1.81 -46.11
N LEU A 408 19.43 -2.73 -45.13
CA LEU A 408 20.66 -2.98 -44.38
C LEU A 408 21.78 -3.51 -45.29
N GLY A 409 21.42 -4.32 -46.30
CA GLY A 409 22.37 -4.85 -47.29
C GLY A 409 22.87 -3.76 -48.24
N GLU A 410 22.04 -2.79 -48.59
CA GLU A 410 22.46 -1.62 -49.37
C GLU A 410 23.44 -0.74 -48.59
N TRP A 411 23.13 -0.43 -47.32
CA TRP A 411 23.98 0.40 -46.45
C TRP A 411 25.34 -0.21 -46.16
N GLN A 412 25.47 -1.54 -46.22
CA GLN A 412 26.75 -2.22 -46.05
C GLN A 412 27.63 -2.18 -47.31
N LYS A 413 27.05 -1.88 -48.47
CA LYS A 413 27.75 -1.83 -49.77
C LYS A 413 28.23 -0.43 -50.13
N THR A 414 27.58 0.60 -49.59
CA THR A 414 28.01 2.02 -49.61
C THR A 414 28.97 2.32 -48.47
#